data_AF-A0A2N9WS71-F1
#
_entry.id   AF-A0A2N9WS71-F1
#
_cell.length_a   1.000
_cell.length_b   1.000
_cell.length_c   1.000
_cell.angle_alpha   90.00
_cell.angle_beta   90.00
_cell.angle_gamma   90.00
#
_symmetry.space_group_name_H-M   'P 1'
#
loop_
_entity.id
_entity.type
_entity.pdbx_description
1 polymer ?
#
loop_
_entity_poly.entity_id
_entity_poly.type
_entity_poly.pdbx_seq_one_letter_code
_entity_poly.pdbx_strand_id
1 'polypeptide(L)' 'MDICVNDNVIVFDGSTVADLVEYLMLEAPFAIAVNTAFVARKHYSSYHLQPQDKVDIVTPVVGG' A
#
# COMPACT_ATOMS: atom_id res chain seq x y z
N MET A 1 5.65 2.87 12.43
CA MET A 1 6.20 3.95 11.59
C MET A 1 5.07 4.81 11.07
N ASP A 2 5.31 6.11 10.94
CA ASP A 2 4.31 7.00 10.35
C ASP A 2 4.42 6.91 8.82
N ILE A 3 3.34 6.57 8.15
CA ILE A 3 3.24 6.55 6.67
C ILE A 3 1.98 7.30 6.24
N CYS A 4 1.95 7.78 5.00
CA CYS A 4 0.79 8.44 4.43
C CYS A 4 0.06 7.50 3.47
N VAL A 5 -1.17 7.09 3.78
CA VAL A 5 -2.00 6.23 2.94
C VAL A 5 -3.15 7.06 2.37
N ASN A 6 -3.21 7.21 1.05
CA ASN A 6 -4.22 8.04 0.34
C ASN A 6 -4.46 9.38 1.07
N ASP A 7 -3.40 10.18 1.24
CA ASP A 7 -3.39 11.48 1.92
C ASP A 7 -3.68 11.47 3.44
N ASN A 8 -3.83 10.29 4.06
CA ASN A 8 -4.04 10.15 5.51
C ASN A 8 -2.79 9.57 6.19
N VAL A 9 -2.23 10.30 7.16
CA VAL A 9 -1.10 9.80 7.96
C VAL A 9 -1.60 8.83 9.02
N ILE A 10 -1.01 7.63 9.06
CA ILE A 10 -1.33 6.59 10.04
C ILE A 10 -0.06 6.11 10.76
N VAL A 11 -0.24 5.63 12.00
CA VAL A 11 0.81 4.89 12.71
C VAL A 11 0.66 3.41 12.37
N PHE A 12 1.61 2.88 11.62
CA PHE A 12 1.60 1.50 11.12
C PHE A 12 2.67 0.64 11.81
N ASP A 13 2.31 -0.54 12.32
CA ASP A 13 3.21 -1.42 13.08
C ASP A 13 3.81 -2.58 12.26
N GLY A 14 3.33 -2.82 11.04
CA GLY A 14 3.90 -3.77 10.10
C GLY A 14 5.15 -3.26 9.39
N SER A 15 5.73 -4.08 8.51
CA SER A 15 6.99 -3.78 7.81
C SER A 15 6.87 -3.80 6.30
N THR A 16 5.97 -4.60 5.74
CA THR A 16 5.85 -4.81 4.29
C THR A 16 4.54 -4.29 3.72
N VAL A 17 4.46 -4.20 2.40
CA VAL A 17 3.19 -3.89 1.73
C VAL A 17 2.13 -4.96 1.99
N ALA A 18 2.52 -6.24 2.15
CA ALA A 18 1.58 -7.30 2.53
C ALA A 18 1.01 -7.07 3.94
N ASP A 19 1.84 -6.70 4.91
CA ASP A 19 1.38 -6.38 6.26
C ASP A 19 0.40 -5.20 6.24
N LEU A 20 0.64 -4.20 5.37
CA LEU A 20 -0.26 -3.06 5.22
C LEU A 20 -1.62 -3.46 4.66
N VAL A 21 -1.64 -4.39 3.69
CA VAL A 21 -2.88 -4.96 3.14
C VAL A 21 -3.70 -5.65 4.23
N GLU A 22 -3.05 -6.44 5.09
CA GLU A 22 -3.71 -7.14 6.20
C GLU A 22 -4.19 -6.16 7.28
N TYR A 23 -3.36 -5.19 7.66
CA TYR A 23 -3.68 -4.17 8.65
C TYR A 23 -4.89 -3.31 8.25
N LEU A 24 -5.01 -2.96 6.97
CA LEU A 24 -6.13 -2.19 6.42
C LEU A 24 -7.31 -3.06 5.97
N MET A 25 -7.21 -4.39 6.09
CA MET A 25 -8.21 -5.35 5.64
C MET A 25 -8.67 -5.11 4.19
N LEU A 26 -7.73 -4.86 3.28
CA LEU A 26 -8.07 -4.50 1.89
C LEU A 26 -8.62 -5.69 1.10
N GLU A 27 -9.73 -5.48 0.42
CA GLU A 27 -10.32 -6.47 -0.48
C GLU A 27 -10.02 -6.15 -1.95
N ALA A 28 -9.67 -7.19 -2.72
CA ALA A 28 -9.39 -7.08 -4.15
C ALA A 28 -10.66 -6.72 -4.96
N PRO A 29 -10.55 -6.01 -6.10
CA PRO A 29 -9.30 -5.65 -6.78
C PRO A 29 -8.74 -4.29 -6.33
N PHE A 30 -7.43 -4.26 -6.11
CA PHE A 30 -6.68 -3.02 -5.87
C PHE A 30 -5.25 -3.14 -6.43
N ALA A 31 -4.60 -2.00 -6.59
CA ALA A 31 -3.16 -1.87 -6.81
C ALA A 31 -2.59 -0.88 -5.79
N ILE A 32 -1.31 -1.07 -5.44
CA ILE A 32 -0.60 -0.22 -4.49
C ILE A 32 0.57 0.45 -5.22
N ALA A 33 0.66 1.76 -5.10
CA ALA A 33 1.87 2.51 -5.43
C ALA A 33 2.54 3.01 -4.15
N VAL A 34 3.86 2.91 -4.07
CA VAL A 34 4.66 3.52 -3.01
C VAL A 34 5.53 4.59 -3.65
N ASN A 35 5.43 5.82 -3.14
CA ASN A 35 6.13 7.00 -3.67
C ASN A 35 5.99 7.13 -5.19
N THR A 36 4.76 7.07 -5.69
CA THR A 36 4.39 7.13 -7.13
C THR A 36 4.77 5.91 -7.99
N ALA A 37 5.43 4.90 -7.43
CA ALA A 37 5.83 3.69 -8.15
C ALA A 37 4.93 2.49 -7.78
N PHE A 38 4.28 1.87 -8.77
CA PHE A 38 3.48 0.67 -8.55
C PHE A 38 4.34 -0.51 -8.06
N VAL A 39 3.92 -1.11 -6.96
CA VAL A 39 4.51 -2.35 -6.45
C VAL A 39 3.75 -3.51 -7.08
N ALA A 40 4.44 -4.40 -7.79
CA ALA A 40 3.81 -5.60 -8.33
C ALA A 40 3.34 -6.51 -7.19
N ARG A 41 2.15 -7.11 -7.29
CA ARG A 41 1.57 -7.98 -6.23
C ARG A 41 2.52 -9.06 -5.72
N LYS A 42 3.32 -9.66 -6.62
CA LYS A 42 4.32 -10.69 -6.27
C LYS A 42 5.44 -10.19 -5.34
N HIS A 43 5.61 -8.87 -5.21
CA HIS A 43 6.61 -8.25 -4.35
C HIS A 43 6.02 -7.71 -3.04
N TYR A 44 4.70 -7.81 -2.80
CA TYR A 44 4.09 -7.22 -1.59
C TYR A 44 4.72 -7.75 -0.30
N SER A 45 5.00 -9.04 -0.21
CA SER A 45 5.62 -9.66 0.97
C SER A 45 7.12 -9.37 1.12
N SER A 46 7.78 -8.81 0.10
CA SER A 46 9.22 -8.49 0.13
C SER A 46 9.52 -7.00 0.03
N TYR A 47 8.53 -6.17 -0.29
CA TYR A 47 8.68 -4.72 -0.38
C TYR A 47 8.48 -4.13 1.02
N HIS A 48 9.57 -3.67 1.62
CA HIS A 48 9.55 -3.02 2.93
C HIS A 48 9.13 -1.55 2.81
N LEU A 49 8.10 -1.17 3.58
CA LEU A 49 7.73 0.23 3.76
C LEU A 49 8.73 0.91 4.70
N GLN A 50 8.98 2.19 4.45
CA GLN A 50 9.82 3.05 5.27
C GLN A 50 8.97 4.14 5.93
N PRO A 51 9.42 4.70 7.07
CA PRO A 51 8.80 5.89 7.61
C PRO A 51 8.69 6.99 6.55
N GLN A 52 7.56 7.71 6.55
CA GLN A 52 7.21 8.80 5.64
C GLN A 52 6.90 8.39 4.19
N ASP A 53 6.88 7.10 3.89
CA ASP A 53 6.42 6.63 2.58
C ASP A 53 4.98 7.10 2.31
N LYS A 54 4.74 7.47 1.05
CA LYS A 54 3.41 7.75 0.52
C LYS A 54 2.90 6.52 -0.20
N VAL A 55 1.75 6.02 0.23
CA VAL A 55 1.12 4.82 -0.28
C VAL A 55 -0.22 5.21 -0.90
N ASP A 56 -0.36 4.98 -2.19
CA ASP A 56 -1.62 5.16 -2.91
C ASP A 56 -2.23 3.80 -3.18
N ILE A 57 -3.39 3.53 -2.57
CA ILE A 57 -4.21 2.37 -2.88
C ILE A 57 -5.26 2.82 -3.89
N VAL A 58 -5.33 2.13 -5.03
CA VAL A 58 -6.26 2.44 -6.11
C VAL A 58 -7.02 1.21 -6.54
N THR A 59 -8.31 1.36 -6.84
CA THR A 59 -9.11 0.30 -7.46
C THR A 59 -9.01 0.44 -8.98
N PRO A 60 -8.80 -0.65 -9.73
CA PRO A 60 -8.78 -0.59 -11.19
C PRO A 60 -10.15 -0.14 -11.70
N VAL A 61 -10.17 0.89 -12.55
CA VAL A 61 -11.36 1.24 -13.32
C VAL A 61 -11.36 0.37 -14.57
N VAL A 62 -12.16 -0.70 -14.57
CA VAL A 62 -12.44 -1.46 -15.78
C VAL A 62 -13.45 -0.68 -16.62
N GLY A 63 -12.96 0.03 -17.63
CA GLY A 63 -13.79 0.60 -18.69
C GLY A 63 -14.11 -0.47 -19.74
N GLY A 64 -15.39 -0.60 -20.10
CA GLY A 64 -15.85 -1.38 -21.26
C GLY A 64 -15.78 -0.55 -22.54
#